data_AF-B0CZ99-F1
#
_entry.id   AF-B0CZ99-F1
#
_cell.length_a   1.000
_cell.length_b   1.000
_cell.length_c   1.000
_cell.angle_alpha   90.00
_cell.angle_beta   90.00
_cell.angle_gamma   90.00
#
_symmetry.space_group_name_H-M   'P 1'
#
loop_
_entity.id
_entity.type
_entity.pdbx_description
1 polymer ?
#
loop_
_entity_poly.entity_id
_entity_poly.type
_entity_poly.pdbx_seq_one_letter_code
_entity_poly.pdbx_strand_id
1 'polypeptide(L)'
;MSRPARSVKSLLSVNSRVPPVASRPVTGRPEVRSGSKFSDHLNGVFPGLQFPSELARRILTHASHQTATNGHNASLSFIGRRVLDSYLHLFLTSSSALTPEHDLENIAYHTLHTYALGEHVGSKWGLGRTLRWVPAIAPEVREQVSDSPDLRKVGLYKVQGDAVTAVMGGIFSQFGGSVAHRVFHTRLLPCMLVKGALHEAFHRDALAVCDRMGGPEGRLVKNSSTKNVADSAY
;
A
#
# COMPACT_ATOMS: atom_id res chain seq x y z
N MET A 1 -15.75 -63.77 -29.38
CA MET A 1 -16.92 -63.07 -28.82
C MET A 1 -16.85 -61.61 -29.27
N SER A 2 -17.16 -61.33 -30.54
CA SER A 2 -18.46 -60.85 -31.06
C SER A 2 -18.99 -59.57 -30.41
N ARG A 3 -18.92 -58.48 -31.19
CA ARG A 3 -19.70 -57.24 -31.02
C ARG A 3 -21.21 -57.55 -31.11
N PRO A 4 -22.07 -56.59 -30.68
CA PRO A 4 -22.78 -55.83 -31.70
C PRO A 4 -22.86 -54.32 -31.43
N ALA A 5 -23.31 -53.63 -32.47
CA ALA A 5 -23.35 -52.19 -32.67
C ALA A 5 -24.73 -51.57 -32.35
N ARG A 6 -24.70 -50.26 -32.07
CA ARG A 6 -25.68 -49.18 -32.35
C ARG A 6 -27.19 -49.48 -32.38
N SER A 7 -27.93 -48.64 -31.65
CA SER A 7 -29.13 -48.02 -32.22
C SER A 7 -29.25 -46.56 -31.77
N VAL A 8 -29.50 -45.70 -32.75
CA VAL A 8 -29.64 -44.24 -32.67
C VAL A 8 -31.14 -43.94 -32.63
N LYS A 9 -31.59 -43.13 -31.67
CA LYS A 9 -32.83 -42.36 -31.82
C LYS A 9 -32.59 -40.91 -31.43
N SER A 10 -32.57 -40.09 -32.48
CA SER A 10 -32.75 -38.64 -32.47
C SER A 10 -34.19 -38.30 -32.12
N LEU A 11 -34.39 -37.39 -31.17
CA LEU A 11 -35.53 -36.46 -31.17
C LEU A 11 -35.02 -35.08 -30.76
N LEU A 12 -34.85 -34.23 -31.77
CA LEU A 12 -34.91 -32.78 -31.64
C LEU A 12 -36.28 -32.39 -31.10
N SER A 13 -36.34 -31.40 -30.19
CA SER A 13 -37.11 -30.16 -30.36
C SER A 13 -37.61 -29.58 -29.04
N VAL A 14 -37.13 -28.35 -28.75
CA VAL A 14 -37.88 -27.20 -28.22
C VAL A 14 -38.44 -27.29 -26.79
N ASN A 15 -37.82 -26.55 -25.86
CA ASN A 15 -38.42 -25.30 -25.37
C ASN A 15 -37.43 -24.47 -24.53
N SER A 16 -37.03 -23.34 -25.12
CA SER A 16 -36.47 -22.18 -24.45
C SER A 16 -37.56 -21.48 -23.62
N ARG A 17 -37.37 -21.33 -22.31
CA ARG A 17 -38.04 -20.32 -21.46
C ARG A 17 -37.23 -20.15 -20.17
N VAL A 18 -36.26 -19.22 -20.20
CA VAL A 18 -35.69 -18.62 -18.99
C VAL A 18 -36.66 -17.53 -18.54
N PRO A 19 -37.13 -17.50 -17.27
CA PRO A 19 -37.99 -16.43 -16.79
C PRO A 19 -37.20 -15.12 -16.67
N PRO A 20 -37.81 -13.95 -16.91
CA PRO A 20 -37.14 -12.67 -16.78
C PRO A 20 -36.83 -12.39 -15.31
N VAL A 21 -35.54 -12.27 -14.99
CA VAL A 21 -35.08 -11.73 -13.70
C VAL A 21 -35.50 -10.27 -13.64
N ALA A 22 -36.49 -9.98 -12.80
CA ALA A 22 -36.92 -8.63 -12.49
C ALA A 22 -35.73 -7.81 -11.98
N SER A 23 -35.27 -6.88 -12.80
CA SER A 23 -34.23 -5.92 -12.45
C SER A 23 -34.78 -4.99 -11.37
N ARG A 24 -34.42 -5.25 -10.11
CA ARG A 24 -34.66 -4.27 -9.04
C ARG A 24 -33.82 -3.03 -9.33
N PRO A 25 -34.40 -1.81 -9.26
CA PRO A 25 -33.63 -0.60 -9.38
C PRO A 25 -32.64 -0.54 -8.21
N VAL A 26 -31.35 -0.49 -8.55
CA VAL A 26 -30.26 -0.18 -7.62
C VAL A 26 -30.49 1.25 -7.14
N THR A 27 -31.13 1.38 -5.98
CA THR A 27 -31.18 2.65 -5.26
C THR A 27 -29.74 3.02 -4.89
N GLY A 28 -29.17 3.96 -5.64
CA GLY A 28 -27.87 4.54 -5.37
C GLY A 28 -27.83 5.13 -3.97
N ARG A 29 -27.15 4.43 -3.05
CA ARG A 29 -26.64 5.03 -1.81
C ARG A 29 -25.34 5.76 -2.12
N PRO A 30 -25.05 6.88 -1.44
CA PRO A 30 -23.94 7.76 -1.81
C PRO A 30 -22.59 7.14 -1.41
N GLU A 31 -21.91 6.46 -2.32
CA GLU A 31 -20.50 6.06 -2.15
C GLU A 31 -19.55 7.27 -2.00
N VAL A 32 -20.00 8.46 -2.40
CA VAL A 32 -19.24 9.72 -2.40
C VAL A 32 -18.70 10.10 -1.01
N ARG A 33 -19.36 9.70 0.09
CA ARG A 33 -18.93 10.08 1.45
C ARG A 33 -17.78 9.25 2.02
N SER A 34 -17.53 8.06 1.50
CA SER A 34 -16.49 7.20 2.05
C SER A 34 -15.10 7.46 1.45
N GLY A 35 -15.04 7.94 0.20
CA GLY A 35 -13.78 8.20 -0.49
C GLY A 35 -12.98 9.33 0.16
N SER A 36 -13.67 10.34 0.71
CA SER A 36 -13.02 11.50 1.33
C SER A 36 -12.19 11.12 2.55
N LYS A 37 -12.71 10.27 3.45
CA LYS A 37 -12.00 9.85 4.68
C LYS A 37 -10.62 9.26 4.40
N PHE A 38 -10.47 8.49 3.32
CA PHE A 38 -9.18 7.89 2.96
C PHE A 38 -8.18 8.94 2.50
N SER A 39 -8.60 9.83 1.61
CA SER A 39 -7.78 10.95 1.15
C SER A 39 -7.43 11.88 2.29
N ASP A 40 -8.39 12.25 3.13
CA ASP A 40 -8.18 13.13 4.29
C ASP A 40 -7.11 12.56 5.22
N HIS A 41 -7.16 11.25 5.47
CA HIS A 41 -6.15 10.57 6.27
C HIS A 41 -4.76 10.63 5.62
N LEU A 42 -4.62 10.25 4.35
CA LEU A 42 -3.33 10.25 3.66
C LEU A 42 -2.77 11.67 3.47
N ASN A 43 -3.63 12.65 3.18
CA ASN A 43 -3.26 14.06 3.10
C ASN A 43 -2.77 14.61 4.45
N GLY A 44 -3.36 14.13 5.55
CA GLY A 44 -2.88 14.45 6.90
C GLY A 44 -1.54 13.82 7.24
N VAL A 45 -1.29 12.58 6.79
CA VAL A 45 0.01 11.90 6.98
C VAL A 45 1.11 12.50 6.09
N PHE A 46 0.76 12.96 4.89
CA PHE A 46 1.70 13.53 3.93
C PHE A 46 1.30 14.96 3.53
N PRO A 47 1.53 15.95 4.41
CA PRO A 47 1.20 17.34 4.12
C PRO A 47 1.83 17.82 2.80
N GLY A 48 1.00 18.46 1.97
CA GLY A 48 1.39 18.96 0.65
C GLY A 48 1.16 17.97 -0.50
N LEU A 49 0.76 16.74 -0.22
CA LEU A 49 0.22 15.84 -1.24
C LEU A 49 -1.32 15.88 -1.21
N GLN A 50 -1.93 15.73 -2.39
CA GLN A 50 -3.38 15.68 -2.56
C GLN A 50 -3.75 14.35 -3.22
N PHE A 51 -4.11 13.36 -2.42
CA PHE A 51 -4.46 12.03 -2.90
C PHE A 51 -5.87 12.02 -3.52
N PRO A 52 -6.02 11.58 -4.79
CA PRO A 52 -7.34 11.33 -5.36
C PRO A 52 -8.11 10.30 -4.53
N SER A 53 -9.42 10.51 -4.32
CA SER A 53 -10.26 9.65 -3.48
C SER A 53 -10.20 8.17 -3.85
N GLU A 54 -10.24 7.89 -5.15
CA GLU A 54 -10.15 6.51 -5.66
C GLU A 54 -8.79 5.87 -5.39
N LEU A 55 -7.71 6.64 -5.54
CA LEU A 55 -6.37 6.15 -5.24
C LEU A 55 -6.23 5.86 -3.74
N ALA A 56 -6.63 6.80 -2.88
CA ALA A 56 -6.56 6.64 -1.44
C ALA A 56 -7.39 5.44 -0.95
N ARG A 57 -8.60 5.28 -1.50
CA ARG A 57 -9.47 4.13 -1.23
C ARG A 57 -8.80 2.81 -1.61
N ARG A 58 -8.17 2.73 -2.80
CA ARG A 58 -7.47 1.53 -3.25
C ARG A 58 -6.23 1.22 -2.40
N ILE A 59 -5.43 2.24 -2.05
CA ILE A 59 -4.27 2.11 -1.15
C ILE A 59 -4.69 1.51 0.20
N LEU A 60 -5.81 1.99 0.76
CA LEU A 60 -6.29 1.64 2.09
C LEU A 60 -7.37 0.53 2.07
N THR A 61 -7.43 -0.27 1.01
CA THR A 61 -8.27 -1.48 0.95
C THR A 61 -7.41 -2.70 0.71
N HIS A 62 -7.37 -3.61 1.69
CA HIS A 62 -6.69 -4.90 1.58
C HIS A 62 -7.57 -5.93 0.85
N ALA A 63 -6.94 -6.90 0.19
CA ALA A 63 -7.61 -7.95 -0.58
C ALA A 63 -8.58 -8.82 0.24
N SER A 64 -8.39 -8.92 1.56
CA SER A 64 -9.30 -9.67 2.44
C SER A 64 -10.63 -8.99 2.72
N HIS A 65 -10.81 -7.71 2.35
CA HIS A 65 -12.04 -6.99 2.58
C HIS A 65 -13.07 -7.24 1.47
N GLN A 66 -14.37 -7.31 1.81
CA GLN A 66 -15.45 -7.58 0.85
C GLN A 66 -15.52 -6.58 -0.32
N THR A 67 -15.11 -5.33 -0.11
CA THR A 67 -15.09 -4.28 -1.14
C THR A 67 -13.83 -4.32 -2.01
N ALA A 68 -12.95 -5.31 -1.85
CA ALA A 68 -11.72 -5.43 -2.64
C ALA A 68 -11.98 -5.66 -4.13
N THR A 69 -13.16 -6.18 -4.50
CA THR A 69 -13.63 -6.29 -5.89
C THR A 69 -13.68 -4.94 -6.60
N ASN A 70 -13.92 -3.86 -5.86
CA ASN A 70 -13.91 -2.49 -6.38
C ASN A 70 -12.47 -1.90 -6.42
N GLY A 71 -11.45 -2.75 -6.33
CA GLY A 71 -10.04 -2.36 -6.28
C GLY A 71 -9.47 -2.41 -4.86
N HIS A 72 -8.28 -2.99 -4.77
CA HIS A 72 -7.50 -3.15 -3.55
C HIS A 72 -6.02 -2.81 -3.80
N ASN A 73 -5.22 -2.90 -2.75
CA ASN A 73 -3.87 -2.35 -2.72
C ASN A 73 -2.78 -3.22 -3.38
N ALA A 74 -3.05 -4.46 -3.80
CA ALA A 74 -2.00 -5.40 -4.18
C ALA A 74 -1.10 -4.94 -5.33
N SER A 75 -1.67 -4.33 -6.37
CA SER A 75 -0.89 -3.79 -7.50
C SER A 75 0.00 -2.62 -7.06
N LEU A 76 -0.52 -1.74 -6.19
CA LEU A 76 0.25 -0.64 -5.63
C LEU A 76 1.33 -1.14 -4.68
N SER A 77 1.05 -2.15 -3.84
CA SER A 77 2.04 -2.81 -2.99
C SER A 77 3.15 -3.45 -3.80
N PHE A 78 2.84 -4.07 -4.94
CA PHE A 78 3.82 -4.67 -5.83
C PHE A 78 4.82 -3.65 -6.40
N ILE A 79 4.31 -2.48 -6.82
CA ILE A 79 5.15 -1.36 -7.26
C ILE A 79 5.95 -0.80 -6.08
N GLY A 80 5.28 -0.55 -4.96
CA GLY A 80 5.89 0.03 -3.77
C GLY A 80 7.03 -0.81 -3.20
N ARG A 81 6.93 -2.14 -3.22
CA ARG A 81 8.04 -3.03 -2.83
C ARG A 81 9.30 -2.76 -3.66
N ARG A 82 9.17 -2.63 -4.99
CA ARG A 82 10.31 -2.31 -5.88
C ARG A 82 10.88 -0.92 -5.61
N VAL A 83 10.00 0.06 -5.39
CA VAL A 83 10.39 1.44 -5.08
C VAL A 83 11.20 1.49 -3.78
N LEU A 84 10.73 0.82 -2.73
CA LEU A 84 11.41 0.76 -1.43
C LEU A 84 12.75 0.03 -1.53
N ASP A 85 12.75 -1.12 -2.18
CA ASP A 85 13.96 -1.92 -2.37
C ASP A 85 15.03 -1.14 -3.14
N SER A 86 14.64 -0.45 -4.21
CA SER A 86 15.55 0.40 -4.99
C SER A 86 16.11 1.56 -4.16
N TYR A 87 15.27 2.28 -3.42
CA TYR A 87 15.72 3.42 -2.62
C TYR A 87 16.58 3.00 -1.43
N LEU A 88 16.27 1.86 -0.80
CA LEU A 88 17.10 1.33 0.26
C LEU A 88 18.48 0.90 -0.27
N HIS A 89 18.55 0.16 -1.37
CA HIS A 89 19.84 -0.22 -1.95
C HIS A 89 20.66 0.98 -2.41
N LEU A 90 20.04 1.99 -3.03
CA LEU A 90 20.72 3.25 -3.37
C LEU A 90 21.26 3.96 -2.12
N PHE A 91 20.47 3.98 -1.04
CA PHE A 91 20.91 4.54 0.23
C PHE A 91 22.11 3.77 0.81
N LEU A 92 21.99 2.45 0.96
CA LEU A 92 23.03 1.59 1.54
C LEU A 92 24.34 1.68 0.77
N THR A 93 24.28 1.63 -0.57
CA THR A 93 25.47 1.71 -1.43
C THR A 93 26.13 3.09 -1.44
N SER A 94 25.37 4.16 -1.12
CA SER A 94 25.90 5.52 -0.99
C SER A 94 26.38 5.87 0.42
N SER A 95 26.17 4.99 1.40
CA SER A 95 26.47 5.23 2.80
C SER A 95 27.98 5.25 3.07
N SER A 96 28.43 6.19 3.89
CA SER A 96 29.82 6.25 4.36
C SER A 96 30.16 5.12 5.35
N ALA A 97 29.13 4.52 5.95
CA ALA A 97 29.26 3.41 6.89
C ALA A 97 29.33 2.04 6.21
N LEU A 98 29.23 1.98 4.88
CA LEU A 98 29.31 0.72 4.14
C LEU A 98 30.70 0.10 4.26
N THR A 99 30.73 -1.19 4.59
CA THR A 99 31.95 -2.00 4.65
C THR A 99 31.72 -3.34 3.96
N PRO A 100 32.78 -4.05 3.51
CA PRO A 100 32.65 -5.34 2.82
C PRO A 100 31.96 -6.44 3.63
N GLU A 101 31.92 -6.33 4.95
CA GLU A 101 31.29 -7.30 5.86
C GLU A 101 29.75 -7.18 5.89
N HIS A 102 29.19 -6.10 5.34
CA HIS A 102 27.75 -5.88 5.34
C HIS A 102 27.06 -6.69 4.25
N ASP A 103 26.18 -7.60 4.65
CA ASP A 103 25.24 -8.27 3.75
C ASP A 103 24.04 -7.35 3.45
N LEU A 104 24.07 -6.67 2.31
CA LEU A 104 23.05 -5.71 1.92
C LEU A 104 21.68 -6.35 1.68
N GLU A 105 21.64 -7.58 1.17
CA GLU A 105 20.40 -8.31 0.92
C GLU A 105 19.73 -8.68 2.24
N ASN A 106 20.52 -9.15 3.21
CA ASN A 106 20.01 -9.45 4.54
C ASN A 106 19.52 -8.18 5.27
N ILE A 107 20.28 -7.08 5.18
CA ILE A 107 19.87 -5.78 5.73
C ILE A 107 18.57 -5.30 5.08
N ALA A 108 18.44 -5.42 3.75
CA ALA A 108 17.24 -5.03 3.02
C ALA A 108 16.04 -5.90 3.40
N TYR A 109 16.24 -7.22 3.49
CA TYR A 109 15.21 -8.17 3.92
C TYR A 109 14.64 -7.82 5.29
N HIS A 110 15.49 -7.53 6.28
CA HIS A 110 15.05 -7.16 7.62
C HIS A 110 14.42 -5.76 7.67
N THR A 111 15.03 -4.78 7.00
CA THR A 111 14.55 -3.39 6.98
C THR A 111 13.18 -3.27 6.30
N LEU A 112 12.94 -4.00 5.21
CA LEU A 112 11.71 -3.93 4.44
C LEU A 112 10.75 -5.09 4.73
N HIS A 113 11.02 -5.86 5.80
CA HIS A 113 10.15 -6.95 6.19
C HIS A 113 8.73 -6.44 6.47
N THR A 114 7.71 -7.11 5.90
CA THR A 114 6.32 -6.63 5.94
C THR A 114 5.84 -6.35 7.36
N TYR A 115 6.19 -7.19 8.34
CA TYR A 115 5.80 -6.96 9.73
C TYR A 115 6.51 -5.76 10.33
N ALA A 116 7.81 -5.57 10.09
CA ALA A 116 8.56 -4.41 10.58
C ALA A 116 8.01 -3.11 9.99
N LEU A 117 7.69 -3.10 8.69
CA LEU A 117 7.01 -1.96 8.05
C LEU A 117 5.64 -1.70 8.70
N GLY A 118 4.83 -2.73 8.93
CA GLY A 118 3.53 -2.56 9.54
C GLY A 118 3.58 -2.05 10.97
N GLU A 119 4.46 -2.63 11.77
CA GLU A 119 4.65 -2.31 13.18
C GLU A 119 5.20 -0.89 13.36
N HIS A 120 6.31 -0.54 12.68
CA HIS A 120 7.01 0.72 12.94
C HIS A 120 6.50 1.87 12.07
N VAL A 121 6.27 1.63 10.77
CA VAL A 121 5.81 2.67 9.84
C VAL A 121 4.28 2.75 9.85
N GLY A 122 3.61 1.62 9.67
CA GLY A 122 2.16 1.53 9.55
C GLY A 122 1.44 2.01 10.81
N SER A 123 1.97 1.70 11.99
CA SER A 123 1.42 2.20 13.27
C SER A 123 1.63 3.70 13.43
N LYS A 124 2.82 4.22 13.10
CA LYS A 124 3.13 5.65 13.20
C LYS A 124 2.30 6.50 12.24
N TRP A 125 2.05 5.99 11.03
CA TRP A 125 1.13 6.63 10.06
C TRP A 125 -0.35 6.43 10.43
N GLY A 126 -0.66 5.64 11.47
CA GLY A 126 -2.02 5.43 11.93
C GLY A 126 -2.89 4.60 10.98
N LEU A 127 -2.28 3.81 10.09
CA LEU A 127 -3.00 3.09 9.04
C LEU A 127 -4.02 2.09 9.59
N GLY A 128 -3.74 1.46 10.74
CA GLY A 128 -4.60 0.43 11.31
C GLY A 128 -6.03 0.90 11.65
N ARG A 129 -6.23 2.21 11.85
CA ARG A 129 -7.57 2.78 12.14
C ARG A 129 -8.40 3.07 10.89
N THR A 130 -7.74 3.22 9.74
CA THR A 130 -8.37 3.66 8.49
C THR A 130 -8.45 2.53 7.48
N LEU A 131 -7.53 1.57 7.54
CA LEU A 131 -7.42 0.44 6.63
C LEU A 131 -8.67 -0.45 6.63
N ARG A 132 -9.17 -0.78 5.44
CA ARG A 132 -10.22 -1.78 5.25
C ARG A 132 -9.62 -3.16 5.09
N TRP A 133 -9.84 -4.03 6.07
CA TRP A 133 -9.35 -5.40 6.05
C TRP A 133 -10.20 -6.30 6.95
N VAL A 134 -10.01 -7.61 6.81
CA VAL A 134 -10.61 -8.64 7.64
C VAL A 134 -9.50 -9.51 8.23
N PRO A 135 -9.52 -9.80 9.56
CA PRO A 135 -8.58 -10.72 10.18
C PRO A 135 -8.68 -12.14 9.63
N ALA A 136 -7.54 -12.83 9.57
CA ALA A 136 -7.44 -14.20 9.07
C ALA A 136 -7.84 -15.22 10.15
N ILE A 137 -9.03 -15.04 10.72
CA ILE A 137 -9.64 -15.97 11.69
C ILE A 137 -10.92 -16.54 11.07
N ALA A 138 -11.25 -17.78 11.42
CA ALA A 138 -12.45 -18.45 10.94
C ALA A 138 -13.72 -17.64 11.32
N PRO A 139 -14.73 -17.53 10.44
CA PRO A 139 -15.95 -16.75 10.71
C PRO A 139 -16.63 -17.12 12.02
N GLU A 140 -16.64 -18.41 12.36
CA GLU A 140 -17.26 -18.98 13.56
C GLU A 140 -16.56 -18.48 14.83
N VAL A 141 -15.23 -18.40 14.78
CA VAL A 141 -14.42 -17.83 15.85
C VAL A 141 -14.60 -16.32 15.92
N ARG A 142 -14.74 -15.63 14.77
CA ARG A 142 -14.90 -14.16 14.72
C ARG A 142 -16.16 -13.67 15.44
N GLU A 143 -17.27 -14.38 15.33
CA GLU A 143 -18.53 -14.03 16.00
C GLU A 143 -18.38 -14.15 17.52
N GLN A 144 -17.72 -15.21 17.98
CA GLN A 144 -17.41 -15.46 19.41
C GLN A 144 -16.34 -14.49 19.95
N VAL A 145 -15.50 -13.96 19.08
CA VAL A 145 -14.36 -13.06 19.37
C VAL A 145 -14.75 -11.58 19.32
N SER A 146 -16.03 -11.27 19.15
CA SER A 146 -16.54 -9.90 19.30
C SER A 146 -16.13 -9.29 20.66
N ASP A 147 -15.87 -10.10 21.69
CA ASP A 147 -15.48 -9.62 23.02
C ASP A 147 -13.96 -9.61 23.30
N SER A 148 -13.10 -10.13 22.42
CA SER A 148 -11.65 -10.12 22.64
C SER A 148 -10.90 -9.16 21.68
N PRO A 149 -10.40 -8.02 22.18
CA PRO A 149 -9.78 -6.99 21.35
C PRO A 149 -8.46 -7.42 20.71
N ASP A 150 -7.79 -8.44 21.26
CA ASP A 150 -6.47 -8.89 20.81
C ASP A 150 -6.54 -9.78 19.58
N LEU A 151 -7.57 -10.62 19.45
CA LEU A 151 -7.76 -11.46 18.27
C LEU A 151 -8.16 -10.64 17.03
N ARG A 152 -8.76 -9.45 17.21
CA ARG A 152 -9.01 -8.50 16.11
C ARG A 152 -7.74 -7.90 15.53
N LYS A 153 -6.60 -7.99 16.24
CA LYS A 153 -5.30 -7.47 15.79
C LYS A 153 -4.44 -8.54 15.11
N VAL A 154 -4.89 -9.80 15.08
CA VAL A 154 -4.14 -10.88 14.42
C VAL A 154 -3.99 -10.58 12.93
N GLY A 155 -2.73 -10.51 12.48
CA GLY A 155 -2.39 -10.15 11.10
C GLY A 155 -2.42 -8.65 10.79
N LEU A 156 -2.70 -7.78 11.77
CA LEU A 156 -2.79 -6.33 11.56
C LEU A 156 -1.47 -5.76 11.02
N TYR A 157 -0.32 -6.09 11.62
CA TYR A 157 0.98 -5.58 11.16
C TYR A 157 1.32 -6.08 9.75
N LYS A 158 0.95 -7.32 9.39
CA LYS A 158 1.12 -7.80 8.02
C LYS A 158 0.35 -6.92 7.03
N VAL A 159 -0.94 -6.69 7.31
CA VAL A 159 -1.83 -5.92 6.43
C VAL A 159 -1.45 -4.43 6.42
N GLN A 160 -0.97 -3.88 7.54
CA GLN A 160 -0.40 -2.53 7.59
C GLN A 160 0.90 -2.43 6.78
N GLY A 161 1.78 -3.43 6.81
CA GLY A 161 2.98 -3.45 5.98
C GLY A 161 2.67 -3.45 4.49
N ASP A 162 1.69 -4.25 4.07
CA ASP A 162 1.20 -4.21 2.69
C ASP A 162 0.60 -2.84 2.33
N ALA A 163 -0.08 -2.18 3.27
CA ALA A 163 -0.57 -0.81 3.07
C ALA A 163 0.56 0.22 3.00
N VAL A 164 1.63 0.11 3.80
CA VAL A 164 2.81 0.98 3.72
C VAL A 164 3.46 0.88 2.34
N THR A 165 3.66 -0.34 1.83
CA THR A 165 4.18 -0.53 0.48
C THR A 165 3.22 0.05 -0.56
N ALA A 166 1.90 -0.13 -0.41
CA ALA A 166 0.91 0.44 -1.33
C ALA A 166 0.91 1.97 -1.33
N VAL A 167 1.07 2.61 -0.18
CA VAL A 167 1.21 4.06 -0.05
C VAL A 167 2.41 4.52 -0.89
N MET A 168 3.56 3.86 -0.76
CA MET A 168 4.77 4.21 -1.50
C MET A 168 4.61 4.01 -3.01
N GLY A 169 3.97 2.91 -3.43
CA GLY A 169 3.65 2.67 -4.84
C GLY A 169 2.64 3.67 -5.40
N GLY A 170 1.65 4.07 -4.60
CA GLY A 170 0.68 5.11 -4.94
C GLY A 170 1.32 6.49 -5.08
N ILE A 171 2.21 6.86 -4.16
CA ILE A 171 2.96 8.12 -4.22
C ILE A 171 3.86 8.14 -5.46
N PHE A 172 4.59 7.07 -5.71
CA PHE A 172 5.44 6.94 -6.89
C PHE A 172 4.64 7.10 -8.19
N SER A 173 3.49 6.43 -8.29
CA SER A 173 2.66 6.45 -9.50
C SER A 173 1.95 7.78 -9.72
N GLN A 174 1.51 8.45 -8.65
CA GLN A 174 0.69 9.67 -8.71
C GLN A 174 1.52 10.97 -8.68
N PHE A 175 2.60 11.00 -7.91
CA PHE A 175 3.40 12.20 -7.65
C PHE A 175 4.86 12.06 -8.12
N GLY A 176 5.23 10.90 -8.66
CA GLY A 176 6.54 10.65 -9.28
C GLY A 176 7.62 10.19 -8.31
N GLY A 177 8.73 9.71 -8.90
CA GLY A 177 9.84 9.12 -8.14
C GLY A 177 10.55 10.08 -7.20
N SER A 178 10.70 11.36 -7.56
CA SER A 178 11.39 12.33 -6.68
C SER A 178 10.64 12.57 -5.36
N VAL A 179 9.31 12.63 -5.43
CA VAL A 179 8.45 12.77 -4.24
C VAL A 179 8.50 11.49 -3.41
N ALA A 180 8.36 10.31 -4.04
CA ALA A 180 8.46 9.03 -3.35
C ALA A 180 9.82 8.84 -2.64
N HIS A 181 10.92 9.20 -3.30
CA HIS A 181 12.27 9.14 -2.73
C HIS A 181 12.41 10.03 -1.50
N ARG A 182 11.84 11.24 -1.55
CA ARG A 182 11.81 12.15 -0.40
C ARG A 182 10.97 11.59 0.75
N VAL A 183 9.80 11.03 0.47
CA VAL A 183 8.95 10.37 1.48
C VAL A 183 9.70 9.20 2.11
N PHE A 184 10.42 8.40 1.32
CA PHE A 184 11.24 7.31 1.84
C PHE A 184 12.24 7.80 2.88
N HIS A 185 13.08 8.78 2.54
CA HIS A 185 14.13 9.25 3.44
C HIS A 185 13.64 10.05 4.63
N THR A 186 12.51 10.74 4.52
CA THR A 186 12.06 11.67 5.56
C THR A 186 10.91 11.14 6.42
N ARG A 187 10.09 10.24 5.91
CA ARG A 187 8.89 9.73 6.61
C ARG A 187 8.95 8.25 6.93
N LEU A 188 9.63 7.44 6.11
CA LEU A 188 9.67 5.99 6.26
C LEU A 188 10.94 5.52 6.95
N LEU A 189 12.11 5.78 6.36
CA LEU A 189 13.40 5.28 6.84
C LEU A 189 13.71 5.69 8.29
N PRO A 190 13.37 6.92 8.77
CA PRO A 190 13.57 7.28 10.18
C PRO A 190 12.77 6.41 11.16
N CYS A 191 11.69 5.78 10.71
CA CYS A 191 10.90 4.86 11.54
C CYS A 191 11.54 3.48 11.65
N MET A 192 12.50 3.16 10.77
CA MET A 192 13.24 1.90 10.77
C MET A 192 14.53 1.97 11.61
N LEU A 193 14.80 3.10 12.27
CA LEU A 193 15.94 3.31 13.18
C LEU A 193 15.67 2.68 14.55
N VAL A 194 15.28 1.41 14.53
CA VAL A 194 14.96 0.60 15.70
C VAL A 194 15.77 -0.68 15.65
N LYS A 195 16.05 -1.24 16.82
CA LYS A 195 16.83 -2.48 16.93
C LYS A 195 16.13 -3.60 16.15
N GLY A 196 16.86 -4.25 15.25
CA GLY A 196 16.38 -5.36 14.43
C GLY A 196 15.71 -4.98 13.10
N ALA A 197 15.59 -3.68 12.78
CA ALA A 197 15.14 -3.20 11.48
C ALA A 197 16.34 -2.74 10.62
N LEU A 198 16.57 -1.43 10.46
CA LEU A 198 17.76 -0.94 9.77
C LEU A 198 19.00 -1.22 10.64
N HIS A 199 20.06 -1.73 10.02
CA HIS A 199 21.33 -1.99 10.70
C HIS A 199 21.93 -0.70 11.28
N GLU A 200 22.39 -0.75 12.54
CA GLU A 200 22.76 0.43 13.35
C GLU A 200 23.85 1.29 12.71
N ALA A 201 24.78 0.68 11.98
CA ALA A 201 25.84 1.38 11.26
C ALA A 201 25.30 2.47 10.30
N PHE A 202 24.10 2.28 9.75
CA PHE A 202 23.50 3.19 8.77
C PHE A 202 22.61 4.27 9.40
N HIS A 203 22.37 4.24 10.72
CA HIS A 203 21.42 5.14 11.36
C HIS A 203 21.83 6.61 11.25
N ARG A 204 23.12 6.90 11.47
CA ARG A 204 23.66 8.26 11.37
C ARG A 204 23.46 8.83 9.96
N ASP A 205 23.79 8.05 8.95
CA ASP A 205 23.71 8.48 7.56
C ASP A 205 22.25 8.62 7.11
N ALA A 206 21.34 7.77 7.60
CA ALA A 206 19.90 7.89 7.36
C ALA A 206 19.33 9.20 7.92
N LEU A 207 19.69 9.56 9.16
CA LEU A 207 19.31 10.84 9.77
C LEU A 207 19.90 12.02 9.03
N ALA A 208 21.20 11.95 8.65
CA ALA A 208 21.83 13.02 7.89
C ALA A 208 21.15 13.24 6.52
N VAL A 209 20.73 12.18 5.82
CA VAL A 209 19.97 12.30 4.58
C VAL A 209 18.58 12.89 4.85
N CYS A 210 17.89 12.44 5.90
CA CYS A 210 16.60 12.99 6.33
C CYS A 210 16.68 14.51 6.52
N ASP A 211 17.67 14.98 7.29
CA ASP A 211 17.88 16.40 7.58
C ASP A 211 18.21 17.21 6.32
N ARG A 212 19.11 16.71 5.46
CA ARG A 212 19.39 17.35 4.15
C ARG A 212 18.17 17.45 3.25
N MET A 213 17.20 16.54 3.38
CA MET A 213 15.95 16.58 2.65
C MET A 213 14.87 17.42 3.32
N GLY A 214 15.17 18.11 4.43
CA GLY A 214 14.26 19.00 5.14
C GLY A 214 13.59 18.38 6.37
N GLY A 215 14.05 17.21 6.80
CA GLY A 215 13.59 16.54 8.02
C GLY A 215 12.20 15.89 7.91
N PRO A 216 11.70 15.33 9.03
CA PRO A 216 10.45 14.56 9.09
C PRO A 216 9.19 15.38 8.87
N GLU A 217 9.28 16.71 8.81
CA GLU A 217 8.17 17.61 8.45
C GLU A 217 8.50 18.47 7.21
N GLY A 218 9.62 18.19 6.53
CA GLY A 218 10.03 18.91 5.33
C GLY A 218 9.05 18.80 4.17
N ARG A 219 8.99 19.83 3.31
CA ARG A 219 8.10 19.85 2.14
C ARG A 219 8.40 18.69 1.18
N LEU A 220 7.34 17.99 0.78
CA LEU A 220 7.42 16.84 -0.13
C LEU A 220 7.49 17.23 -1.61
N VAL A 221 6.86 18.35 -1.98
CA VAL A 221 6.90 18.90 -3.34
C VAL A 221 7.86 20.10 -3.35
N LYS A 222 8.79 20.13 -4.29
CA LYS A 222 9.56 21.34 -4.58
C LYS A 222 8.64 22.27 -5.35
N ASN A 223 8.29 23.43 -4.78
CA ASN A 223 7.61 24.46 -5.56
C ASN A 223 8.55 24.84 -6.70
N SER A 224 8.12 24.64 -7.94
CA SER A 224 8.75 25.28 -9.10
C SER A 224 8.34 26.76 -9.10
N SER A 225 8.83 27.53 -8.14
CA SER A 225 8.65 28.98 -8.14
C SER A 225 9.54 29.59 -9.22
N THR A 226 8.88 30.01 -10.30
CA THR A 226 9.17 31.20 -11.12
C THR A 226 10.61 31.34 -11.62
N LYS A 227 10.85 30.88 -12.85
CA LYS A 227 11.79 31.60 -13.73
C LYS A 227 11.25 33.02 -13.85
N ASN A 228 11.94 33.97 -13.24
CA ASN A 228 11.74 35.39 -13.52
C ASN A 228 11.84 35.58 -15.03
N VAL A 229 10.77 36.09 -15.64
CA VAL A 229 10.82 36.73 -16.94
C VAL A 229 11.57 38.04 -16.71
N ALA A 230 12.90 37.94 -16.69
CA ALA A 230 13.82 39.05 -16.72
C ALA A 230 14.95 38.62 -17.66
N ASP A 231 14.60 38.51 -18.94
CA ASP A 231 15.48 38.62 -20.10
C ASP A 231 14.60 38.59 -21.35
N SER A 232 13.96 39.73 -21.60
CA SER A 232 13.64 40.13 -22.97
C SER A 232 13.92 41.62 -23.04
N ALA A 233 15.20 41.93 -23.24
CA ALA A 233 15.59 43.12 -23.95
C ALA A 233 15.09 42.98 -25.39
N TYR A 234 14.20 43.86 -25.79
CA TYR A 234 14.19 44.56 -27.09
C TYR A 234 13.40 45.86 -26.91
#